data_AF-A0A947ACS6-F1
#
_entry.id   AF-A0A947ACS6-F1
#
_cell.length_a   1.000
_cell.length_b   1.000
_cell.length_c   1.000
_cell.angle_alpha   90.00
_cell.angle_beta   90.00
_cell.angle_gamma   90.00
#
_symmetry.space_group_name_H-M   'P 1'
#
loop_
_entity.id
_entity.type
_entity.pdbx_description
1 polymer ?
#
loop_
_entity_poly.entity_id
_entity_poly.type
_entity_poly.pdbx_seq_one_letter_code
_entity_poly.pdbx_strand_id
1 'polypeptide(L)'
;YILMNPVRVGIVNRPEQYRWSSCKAHLRGEDDILVKVRPLGEIISNWKDILTEDHSNETYKAIRSHEKTGRPLGNIEFLERLEKQTSRLLKKQKPGPKKR
;
A
#
# COMPACT_ATOMS: atom_id res chain seq x y z
N TYR A 1 4.38 -1.45 -3.86
CA TYR A 1 5.03 -0.55 -2.86
C TYR A 1 5.64 -1.28 -1.66
N ILE A 2 4.85 -1.80 -0.72
CA ILE A 2 5.35 -2.33 0.59
C ILE A 2 6.32 -3.50 0.40
N LEU A 3 5.95 -4.48 -0.42
CA LEU A 3 6.77 -5.68 -0.68
C LEU A 3 8.12 -5.36 -1.34
N MET A 4 8.23 -4.19 -2.01
CA MET A 4 9.47 -3.72 -2.62
C MET A 4 10.37 -2.93 -1.68
N ASN A 5 9.94 -2.65 -0.45
CA ASN A 5 10.72 -1.88 0.49
C ASN A 5 12.13 -2.49 0.75
N PRO A 6 12.28 -3.81 0.99
CA PRO A 6 13.59 -4.42 1.23
C PRO A 6 14.58 -4.27 0.07
N VAL A 7 14.08 -4.28 -1.17
CA VAL A 7 14.91 -4.04 -2.38
C VAL A 7 15.31 -2.58 -2.48
N ARG A 8 14.35 -1.68 -2.28
CA ARG A 8 14.57 -0.24 -2.35
C ARG A 8 15.58 0.27 -1.32
N VAL A 9 15.61 -0.32 -0.12
CA VAL A 9 16.60 0.02 0.92
C VAL A 9 17.90 -0.78 0.80
N GLY A 10 18.05 -1.63 -0.23
CA GLY A 10 19.28 -2.36 -0.53
C GLY A 10 19.59 -3.55 0.38
N ILE A 11 18.59 -4.10 1.10
CA ILE A 11 18.80 -5.27 1.96
C ILE A 11 18.87 -6.56 1.14
N VAL A 12 18.10 -6.64 0.06
CA VAL A 12 18.05 -7.81 -0.85
C VAL A 12 17.94 -7.35 -2.30
N ASN A 13 18.36 -8.18 -3.25
CA ASN A 13 18.24 -7.88 -4.68
C ASN A 13 16.83 -8.16 -5.21
N ARG A 14 16.11 -9.12 -4.62
CA ARG A 14 14.74 -9.50 -5.00
C ARG A 14 13.82 -9.50 -3.78
N PRO A 15 12.56 -9.07 -3.92
CA PRO A 15 11.65 -8.90 -2.77
C PRO A 15 11.35 -10.25 -2.08
N GLU A 16 11.29 -11.34 -2.83
CA GLU A 16 11.07 -12.71 -2.34
C GLU A 16 12.21 -13.29 -1.48
N GLN A 17 13.39 -12.67 -1.51
CA GLN A 17 14.54 -13.10 -0.72
C GLN A 17 14.48 -12.58 0.73
N TYR A 18 13.66 -11.56 1.00
CA TYR A 18 13.56 -10.99 2.33
C TYR A 18 12.73 -11.91 3.23
N ARG A 19 13.40 -12.56 4.19
CA ARG A 19 12.82 -13.57 5.09
C ARG A 19 11.61 -13.05 5.88
N TRP A 20 11.59 -11.77 6.21
CA TRP A 20 10.55 -11.13 7.04
C TRP A 20 9.50 -10.42 6.19
N SER A 21 9.16 -10.97 5.02
CA SER A 21 8.08 -10.49 4.17
C SER A 21 7.24 -11.65 3.65
N SER A 22 5.92 -11.42 3.58
CA SER A 22 4.95 -12.31 2.94
C SER A 22 5.10 -12.40 1.41
N CYS A 23 5.99 -11.63 0.80
CA CYS A 23 6.19 -11.61 -0.66
C CYS A 23 6.42 -13.02 -1.24
N LYS A 24 7.25 -13.82 -0.55
CA LYS A 24 7.55 -15.19 -0.98
C LYS A 24 6.33 -16.11 -0.94
N ALA A 25 5.52 -16.03 0.13
CA ALA A 25 4.30 -16.80 0.28
C ALA A 25 3.31 -16.49 -0.85
N HIS A 26 3.05 -15.20 -1.10
CA HIS A 26 2.16 -14.76 -2.17
C HIS A 26 2.63 -15.15 -3.57
N LEU A 27 3.95 -15.12 -3.83
CA LEU A 27 4.49 -15.57 -5.11
C LEU A 27 4.40 -17.08 -5.34
N ARG A 28 4.43 -17.87 -4.26
CA ARG A 28 4.29 -19.33 -4.32
C ARG A 28 2.84 -19.79 -4.27
N GLY A 29 1.93 -18.94 -3.78
CA GLY A 29 0.55 -19.32 -3.51
C GLY A 29 0.44 -20.31 -2.34
N GLU A 30 1.41 -20.31 -1.43
CA GLU A 30 1.48 -21.22 -0.29
C GLU A 30 1.47 -20.41 1.01
N ASP A 31 0.63 -20.83 1.96
CA ASP A 31 0.58 -20.25 3.30
C ASP A 31 1.92 -20.45 4.03
N ASP A 32 2.30 -19.50 4.87
CA ASP A 32 3.49 -19.61 5.72
C ASP A 32 3.22 -19.15 7.16
N ILE A 33 4.27 -19.04 7.96
CA ILE A 33 4.17 -18.59 9.36
C ILE A 33 3.72 -17.13 9.50
N LEU A 34 3.77 -16.33 8.43
CA LEU A 34 3.45 -14.90 8.42
C LEU A 34 2.04 -14.63 7.89
N VAL A 35 1.58 -15.40 6.88
CA VAL A 35 0.36 -15.08 6.15
C VAL A 35 -0.40 -16.32 5.64
N LYS A 36 -1.72 -16.17 5.54
CA LYS A 36 -2.56 -17.03 4.69
C LYS A 36 -2.76 -16.34 3.34
N VAL A 37 -2.36 -16.98 2.25
CA VAL A 37 -2.30 -16.36 0.92
C VAL A 37 -3.67 -16.24 0.25
N ARG A 38 -4.59 -17.17 0.56
CA ARG A 38 -5.88 -17.30 -0.14
C ARG A 38 -6.71 -16.00 -0.18
N PRO A 39 -6.93 -15.27 0.93
CA PRO A 39 -7.79 -14.09 0.91
C PRO A 39 -7.32 -13.00 -0.07
N LEU A 40 -6.00 -12.79 -0.18
CA LEU A 40 -5.45 -11.85 -1.14
C LEU A 40 -5.29 -12.47 -2.53
N GLY A 41 -5.08 -13.77 -2.64
CA GLY A 41 -5.02 -14.48 -3.92
C GLY A 41 -6.36 -14.49 -4.68
N GLU A 42 -7.50 -14.39 -3.97
CA GLU A 42 -8.82 -14.24 -4.60
C GLU A 42 -9.04 -12.85 -5.22
N ILE A 43 -8.30 -11.84 -4.74
CA ILE A 43 -8.39 -10.44 -5.21
C ILE A 43 -7.31 -10.16 -6.26
N ILE A 44 -6.11 -10.71 -6.05
CA ILE A 44 -4.92 -10.47 -6.87
C ILE A 44 -4.58 -11.76 -7.60
N SER A 45 -4.81 -11.75 -8.91
CA SER A 45 -4.56 -12.89 -9.79
C SER A 45 -3.09 -13.03 -10.19
N ASN A 46 -2.34 -11.93 -10.35
CA ASN A 46 -0.92 -11.99 -10.72
C ASN A 46 -0.03 -11.10 -9.84
N TRP A 47 0.64 -11.73 -8.87
CA TRP A 47 1.58 -11.05 -7.98
C TRP A 47 2.86 -10.59 -8.67
N LYS A 48 3.28 -11.25 -9.76
CA LYS A 48 4.48 -10.84 -10.48
C LYS A 48 4.28 -9.47 -11.11
N ASP A 49 3.12 -9.24 -11.72
CA ASP A 49 2.80 -7.97 -12.37
C ASP A 49 2.88 -6.81 -11.38
N ILE A 50 2.27 -6.96 -10.19
CA ILE A 50 2.31 -5.95 -9.11
C ILE A 50 3.74 -5.66 -8.64
N LEU A 51 4.63 -6.65 -8.68
CA LEU A 51 6.02 -6.47 -8.28
C LEU A 51 6.85 -5.86 -9.42
N THR A 52 6.56 -6.18 -10.68
CA THR A 52 7.29 -5.62 -11.83
C THR A 52 6.77 -4.26 -12.28
N GLU A 53 5.57 -3.85 -11.84
CA GLU A 53 4.98 -2.56 -12.18
C GLU A 53 5.86 -1.43 -11.64
N ASP A 54 6.51 -0.70 -12.56
CA ASP A 54 7.30 0.46 -12.21
C ASP A 54 6.36 1.65 -12.00
N HIS A 55 6.18 2.03 -10.74
CA HIS A 55 5.44 3.24 -10.41
C HIS A 55 6.38 4.45 -10.40
N SER A 56 5.88 5.56 -10.94
CA SER A 56 6.60 6.83 -10.89
C SER A 56 6.97 7.23 -9.45
N ASN A 57 8.07 7.96 -9.31
CA ASN A 57 8.50 8.51 -8.02
C ASN A 57 7.42 9.41 -7.39
N GLU A 58 6.60 10.06 -8.20
CA GLU A 58 5.46 10.88 -7.81
C GLU A 58 4.39 10.03 -7.11
N THR A 59 4.08 8.85 -7.65
CA THR A 59 3.14 7.89 -7.06
C THR A 59 3.63 7.44 -5.68
N TYR A 60 4.92 7.11 -5.56
CA TYR A 60 5.51 6.74 -4.27
C TYR A 60 5.54 7.88 -3.25
N LYS A 61 5.72 9.13 -3.69
CA LYS A 61 5.63 10.30 -2.83
C LYS A 61 4.19 10.52 -2.34
N ALA A 62 3.21 10.34 -3.22
CA ALA A 62 1.79 10.45 -2.87
C ALA A 62 1.41 9.42 -1.81
N ILE A 63 1.71 8.13 -2.03
CA ILE A 63 1.43 7.06 -1.05
C ILE A 63 2.04 7.42 0.32
N ARG A 64 3.32 7.79 0.39
CA ARG A 64 3.99 8.16 1.65
C ARG A 64 3.37 9.35 2.36
N SER A 65 2.98 10.39 1.62
CA SER A 65 2.34 11.58 2.18
C SER A 65 0.98 11.22 2.82
N HIS A 66 0.23 10.37 2.15
CA HIS A 66 -1.08 9.91 2.59
C HIS A 66 -1.00 8.89 3.74
N GLU A 67 0.00 8.01 3.76
CA GLU A 67 0.33 7.15 4.91
C GLU A 67 0.66 7.99 6.16
N LYS A 68 1.48 9.06 6.01
CA LYS A 68 1.87 9.93 7.12
C LYS A 68 0.69 10.71 7.72
N THR A 69 -0.23 11.17 6.88
CA THR A 69 -1.38 11.96 7.33
C THR A 69 -2.58 11.10 7.73
N GLY A 70 -2.57 9.80 7.39
CA GLY A 70 -3.69 8.89 7.56
C GLY A 70 -4.89 9.18 6.64
N ARG A 71 -4.71 10.03 5.62
CA ARG A 71 -5.78 10.41 4.69
C ARG A 71 -5.78 9.51 3.47
N PRO A 72 -6.93 9.00 3.01
CA PRO A 72 -6.97 8.16 1.82
C PRO A 72 -6.41 8.89 0.59
N LEU A 73 -5.71 8.15 -0.26
CA LEU A 73 -5.27 8.61 -1.58
C LEU A 73 -6.28 8.11 -2.62
N GLY A 74 -6.77 9.00 -3.48
CA GLY A 74 -7.71 8.65 -4.54
C GLY A 74 -8.32 9.89 -5.20
N ASN A 75 -9.19 9.68 -6.19
CA ASN A 75 -9.94 10.76 -6.84
C ASN A 75 -11.07 11.29 -5.94
N ILE A 76 -11.72 12.37 -6.36
CA ILE A 76 -12.75 13.05 -5.57
C ILE A 76 -13.95 12.12 -5.37
N GLU A 77 -14.35 11.39 -6.40
CA GLU A 77 -15.48 10.46 -6.37
C GLU A 77 -15.24 9.31 -5.37
N PHE A 78 -14.02 8.77 -5.33
CA PHE A 78 -13.61 7.76 -4.36
C PHE A 78 -13.67 8.29 -2.94
N LEU A 79 -13.18 9.52 -2.70
CA LEU A 79 -13.22 10.14 -1.39
C LEU A 79 -14.66 10.37 -0.93
N GLU A 80 -15.54 10.89 -1.79
CA GLU A 80 -16.95 11.12 -1.46
C GLU A 80 -17.69 9.81 -1.15
N ARG A 81 -17.40 8.75 -1.90
CA ARG A 81 -17.93 7.42 -1.62
C ARG A 81 -17.47 6.92 -0.25
N LEU A 82 -16.19 7.07 0.09
CA LEU A 82 -15.66 6.69 1.40
C LEU A 82 -16.24 7.52 2.55
N GLU A 83 -16.40 8.83 2.37
CA GLU A 83 -17.01 9.71 3.38
C GLU A 83 -18.46 9.29 3.65
N LYS A 84 -19.23 8.94 2.60
CA LYS A 84 -20.58 8.39 2.74
C LYS A 84 -20.61 7.05 3.49
N GLN A 85 -19.73 6.12 3.13
CA GLN A 85 -19.68 4.79 3.75
C GLN A 85 -19.24 4.83 5.22
N THR A 86 -18.31 5.73 5.55
CA THR A 86 -17.72 5.80 6.89
C THR A 86 -18.37 6.85 7.79
N SER A 87 -19.18 7.75 7.22
CA SER A 87 -19.72 8.94 7.90
C SER A 87 -18.63 9.81 8.56
N ARG A 88 -17.42 9.81 7.99
CA ARG A 88 -16.27 10.60 8.46
C ARG A 88 -15.86 11.60 7.39
N LEU A 89 -15.35 12.75 7.82
CA LEU A 89 -14.71 13.72 6.94
C LEU A 89 -13.26 13.27 6.65
N LEU A 90 -12.97 12.95 5.40
CA LEU A 90 -11.68 12.41 4.94
C LEU A 90 -10.93 13.43 4.07
N LYS A 91 -11.65 14.36 3.43
CA LYS A 91 -11.05 15.44 2.63
C LYS A 91 -10.25 16.40 3.51
N LYS A 92 -9.18 16.97 2.93
CA LYS A 92 -8.37 17.99 3.59
C LYS A 92 -9.21 19.24 3.87
N GLN A 93 -9.41 19.52 5.16
CA GLN A 93 -10.02 20.76 5.62
C GLN A 93 -8.99 21.86 5.84
N LYS A 94 -9.49 23.10 5.99
CA LYS A 94 -8.69 24.25 6.38
C LYS A 94 -7.94 23.92 7.69
N PRO A 95 -6.63 24.22 7.78
CA PRO A 95 -5.90 24.09 9.03
C PRO A 95 -6.61 24.86 10.14
N GLY A 96 -6.57 24.32 11.36
CA GLY A 96 -7.07 25.04 12.52
C GLY A 96 -6.32 26.35 12.75
N PRO A 97 -6.91 27.30 13.49
CA PRO A 97 -6.24 28.55 13.83
C PRO A 97 -4.92 28.29 14.55
N LYS A 98 -3.91 29.12 14.28
CA LYS A 98 -2.60 29.03 14.94
C LYS A 98 -2.81 29.19 16.46
N LYS A 99 -2.33 28.23 17.26
CA LYS A 99 -2.33 28.38 18.72
C LYS A 99 -1.56 29.66 19.08
N ARG A 100 -2.17 30.51 19.91
CA ARG A 100 -1.51 31.64 20.55
C ARG A 100 -0.55 31.13 21.63
#